data_AF-A0A2E6H462-F1
#
_entry.id   AF-A0A2E6H462-F1
#
_cell.length_a   1.000
_cell.length_b   1.000
_cell.length_c   1.000
_cell.angle_alpha   90.00
_cell.angle_beta   90.00
_cell.angle_gamma   90.00
#
_symmetry.space_group_name_H-M   'P 1'
#
loop_
_entity.id
_entity.type
_entity.pdbx_description
1 polymer ?
#
loop_
_entity_poly.entity_id
_entity_poly.type
_entity_poly.pdbx_seq_one_letter_code
_entity_poly.pdbx_strand_id
1 'polypeptide(L)'
;MKLTGREIELFHFLFKYKLGGIKQINQFCYPTSAERCLRKRLNKIEKLKLIERSGMPINKRYQMIYQLTKLGMAKLSEIKSIKVYRNQLKSNSKEHDMYLIYIAESLKRSKSIKRYVSENELQCIKSFSNSTPTQRLVEAHSDGHALIKRGKFEFNAAIEYENSANGCAKYEDLVFNYYLNSSTSIVLFFTKHEWIKNFIFKFEQEHYTDATPKFYIHSVENEFGMIKNLTFQNRKGQNLNL
;
A
#
# COMPACT_ATOMS: atom_id res chain seq x y z
N MET A 1 -14.65 27.66 -0.47
CA MET A 1 -14.52 26.83 -1.69
C MET A 1 -15.27 25.52 -1.48
N LYS A 2 -16.26 25.22 -2.33
CA LYS A 2 -16.90 23.90 -2.38
C LYS A 2 -15.95 22.93 -3.07
N LEU A 3 -15.64 21.80 -2.44
CA LEU A 3 -14.80 20.76 -3.03
C LEU A 3 -15.59 20.02 -4.11
N THR A 4 -14.95 19.78 -5.25
CA THR A 4 -15.48 18.94 -6.33
C THR A 4 -15.26 17.47 -6.01
N GLY A 5 -15.99 16.57 -6.70
CA GLY A 5 -15.80 15.12 -6.55
C GLY A 5 -14.33 14.69 -6.77
N ARG A 6 -13.63 15.27 -7.74
CA ARG A 6 -12.22 14.98 -8.00
C ARG A 6 -11.28 15.44 -6.87
N GLU A 7 -11.60 16.53 -6.21
CA GLU A 7 -10.81 17.02 -5.06
C GLU A 7 -11.03 16.15 -3.82
N ILE A 8 -12.26 15.65 -3.64
CA ILE A 8 -12.57 14.67 -2.60
C ILE A 8 -11.80 13.36 -2.85
N GLU A 9 -11.76 12.88 -4.09
CA GLU A 9 -10.97 11.68 -4.43
C GLU A 9 -9.46 11.90 -4.29
N LEU A 10 -8.93 13.08 -4.61
CA LEU A 10 -7.55 13.45 -4.29
C LEU A 10 -7.29 13.39 -2.78
N PHE A 11 -8.18 13.93 -1.95
CA PHE A 11 -7.99 13.94 -0.51
C PHE A 11 -8.03 12.52 0.04
N HIS A 12 -8.95 11.71 -0.46
CA HIS A 12 -9.05 10.31 -0.10
C HIS A 12 -7.79 9.54 -0.52
N PHE A 13 -7.28 9.76 -1.73
CA PHE A 13 -6.02 9.20 -2.21
C PHE A 13 -4.84 9.57 -1.29
N LEU A 14 -4.68 10.85 -0.96
CA LEU A 14 -3.61 11.32 -0.06
C LEU A 14 -3.79 10.81 1.38
N PHE A 15 -5.01 10.57 1.83
CA PHE A 15 -5.26 9.90 3.09
C PHE A 15 -4.82 8.44 3.04
N LYS A 16 -5.20 7.68 1.99
CA LYS A 16 -4.83 6.26 1.89
C LYS A 16 -3.32 6.03 1.88
N TYR A 17 -2.57 6.89 1.19
CA TYR A 17 -1.15 6.68 0.92
C TYR A 17 -0.23 7.66 1.65
N LYS A 18 -0.77 8.55 2.49
CA LYS A 18 -0.08 9.64 3.23
C LYS A 18 0.58 10.71 2.33
N LEU A 19 0.85 10.40 1.06
CA LEU A 19 1.52 11.25 0.09
C LEU A 19 1.15 10.88 -1.35
N GLY A 20 1.59 11.70 -2.31
CA GLY A 20 1.55 11.37 -3.72
C GLY A 20 2.39 12.30 -4.59
N GLY A 21 3.09 11.73 -5.56
CA GLY A 21 3.81 12.51 -6.57
C GLY A 21 2.88 13.09 -7.63
N ILE A 22 3.32 14.14 -8.34
CA ILE A 22 2.53 14.77 -9.41
C ILE A 22 2.05 13.77 -10.47
N LYS A 23 2.91 12.84 -10.90
CA LYS A 23 2.60 11.82 -11.90
C LYS A 23 1.53 10.85 -11.41
N GLN A 24 1.65 10.38 -10.17
CA GLN A 24 0.68 9.48 -9.56
C GLN A 24 -0.67 10.15 -9.35
N ILE A 25 -0.68 11.38 -8.84
CA ILE A 25 -1.92 12.16 -8.69
C ILE A 25 -2.58 12.37 -10.05
N ASN A 26 -1.80 12.70 -11.08
CA ASN A 26 -2.34 12.84 -12.43
C ASN A 26 -2.94 11.52 -12.93
N GLN A 27 -2.19 10.42 -12.81
CA GLN A 27 -2.61 9.11 -13.29
C GLN A 27 -3.85 8.57 -12.58
N PHE A 28 -3.96 8.73 -11.25
CA PHE A 28 -4.99 8.06 -10.45
C PHE A 28 -6.16 8.95 -10.07
N CYS A 29 -5.95 10.27 -9.93
CA CYS A 29 -7.02 11.20 -9.53
C CYS A 29 -7.48 12.11 -10.68
N TYR A 30 -6.63 12.36 -11.69
CA TYR A 30 -6.90 13.30 -12.77
C TYR A 30 -6.47 12.80 -14.17
N PRO A 31 -6.82 11.55 -14.57
CA PRO A 31 -6.24 10.90 -15.75
C PRO A 31 -6.51 11.63 -17.06
N THR A 32 -7.58 12.41 -17.13
CA THR A 32 -7.95 13.17 -18.34
C THR A 32 -7.44 14.62 -18.34
N SER A 33 -6.68 15.02 -17.31
CA SER A 33 -6.25 16.42 -17.16
C SER A 33 -4.79 16.56 -17.58
N ALA A 34 -4.49 17.58 -18.39
CA ALA A 34 -3.10 17.97 -18.64
C ALA A 34 -2.39 18.30 -17.33
N GLU A 35 -1.12 17.90 -17.19
CA GLU A 35 -0.34 18.10 -15.96
C GLU A 35 -0.26 19.58 -15.54
N ARG A 36 -0.17 20.50 -16.51
CA ARG A 36 -0.19 21.95 -16.25
C ARG A 36 -1.47 22.39 -15.53
N CYS A 37 -2.62 21.85 -15.93
CA CYS A 37 -3.91 22.13 -15.31
C CYS A 37 -3.98 21.55 -13.89
N LEU A 38 -3.45 20.33 -13.69
CA LEU A 38 -3.32 19.73 -12.36
C LEU A 38 -2.47 20.61 -11.44
N ARG A 39 -1.30 21.08 -11.88
CA ARG A 39 -0.42 21.95 -11.09
C ARG A 39 -1.12 23.23 -10.64
N LYS A 40 -1.86 23.90 -11.55
CA LYS A 40 -2.66 25.08 -11.19
C LYS A 40 -3.71 24.74 -10.11
N ARG A 41 -4.36 23.59 -10.22
CA ARG A 41 -5.35 23.12 -9.24
C ARG A 41 -4.71 22.83 -7.89
N LEU A 42 -3.62 22.07 -7.84
CA LEU A 42 -2.90 21.75 -6.61
C LEU A 42 -2.42 23.02 -5.91
N ASN A 43 -1.89 24.01 -6.65
CA ASN A 43 -1.51 25.31 -6.09
C ASN A 43 -2.70 26.04 -5.44
N LYS A 44 -3.91 25.95 -6.01
CA LYS A 44 -5.11 26.54 -5.42
C LYS A 44 -5.50 25.84 -4.11
N ILE A 45 -5.43 24.51 -4.07
CA ILE A 45 -5.76 23.70 -2.88
C ILE A 45 -4.71 23.94 -1.77
N GLU A 46 -3.44 24.06 -2.14
CA GLU A 46 -2.33 24.38 -1.24
C GLU A 46 -2.49 25.77 -0.62
N LYS A 47 -2.87 26.79 -1.39
CA LYS A 47 -3.17 28.14 -0.87
C LYS A 47 -4.30 28.14 0.16
N LEU A 48 -5.22 27.19 0.08
CA LEU A 48 -6.29 26.98 1.06
C LEU A 48 -5.83 26.15 2.27
N LYS A 49 -4.55 25.80 2.36
CA LYS A 49 -3.93 25.00 3.42
C LYS A 49 -4.57 23.61 3.59
N LEU A 50 -5.17 23.05 2.54
CA LEU A 50 -5.80 21.72 2.58
C LEU A 50 -4.80 20.61 2.24
N ILE A 51 -3.80 20.94 1.43
CA ILE A 51 -2.64 20.09 1.18
C ILE A 51 -1.38 20.90 1.42
N GLU A 52 -0.28 20.22 1.73
CA GLU A 52 1.07 20.77 1.72
C GLU A 52 1.88 20.08 0.62
N ARG A 53 2.90 20.78 0.11
CA ARG A 53 3.87 20.20 -0.83
C ARG A 53 5.26 20.24 -0.23
N SER A 54 6.05 19.21 -0.51
CA SER A 54 7.48 19.20 -0.22
C SER A 54 8.21 18.53 -1.38
N GLY A 55 9.48 18.85 -1.56
CA GLY A 55 10.31 18.15 -2.53
C GLY A 55 11.23 17.15 -1.83
N MET A 56 11.52 16.05 -2.50
CA MET A 56 12.41 15.01 -2.01
C MET A 56 13.16 14.33 -3.17
N PRO A 57 14.38 13.84 -2.94
CA PRO A 57 15.04 12.97 -3.90
C PRO A 57 14.34 11.60 -3.94
N ILE A 58 13.98 11.14 -5.12
CA ILE A 58 13.49 9.78 -5.42
C ILE A 58 14.26 9.29 -6.63
N ASN A 59 14.94 8.15 -6.53
CA ASN A 59 15.78 7.60 -7.60
C ASN A 59 16.76 8.65 -8.18
N LYS A 60 17.45 9.40 -7.29
CA LYS A 60 18.39 10.48 -7.64
C LYS A 60 17.78 11.66 -8.40
N ARG A 61 16.44 11.76 -8.48
CA ARG A 61 15.73 12.91 -9.08
C ARG A 61 14.89 13.62 -8.04
N TYR A 62 14.92 14.94 -8.05
CA TYR A 62 14.07 15.73 -7.16
C TYR A 62 12.62 15.69 -7.65
N GLN A 63 11.71 15.24 -6.80
CA GLN A 63 10.29 15.14 -7.11
C GLN A 63 9.45 15.89 -6.09
N MET A 64 8.41 16.55 -6.57
CA MET A 64 7.40 17.18 -5.71
C MET A 64 6.38 16.14 -5.25
N ILE A 65 6.19 16.07 -3.94
CA ILE A 65 5.15 15.27 -3.30
C ILE A 65 4.13 16.19 -2.63
N TYR A 66 2.90 15.70 -2.54
CA TYR A 66 1.79 16.39 -1.89
C TYR A 66 1.26 15.52 -0.75
N GLN A 67 0.83 16.15 0.33
CA GLN A 67 0.31 15.48 1.53
C GLN A 67 -0.91 16.23 2.05
N LEU A 68 -1.82 15.52 2.72
CA LEU A 68 -3.00 16.12 3.32
C LEU A 68 -2.62 16.85 4.61
N THR A 69 -3.10 18.07 4.81
CA THR A 69 -2.93 18.77 6.10
C THR A 69 -3.99 18.31 7.09
N LYS A 70 -3.85 18.68 8.37
CA LYS A 70 -4.91 18.49 9.38
C LYS A 70 -6.25 19.11 8.93
N LEU A 71 -6.20 20.29 8.30
CA LEU A 71 -7.39 20.96 7.77
C LEU A 71 -8.00 20.20 6.59
N GLY A 72 -7.16 19.69 5.68
CA GLY A 72 -7.62 18.82 4.59
C GLY A 72 -8.27 17.54 5.09
N MET A 73 -7.69 16.92 6.13
CA MET A 73 -8.23 15.72 6.76
C MET A 73 -9.58 15.97 7.42
N ALA A 74 -9.71 17.07 8.19
CA ALA A 74 -10.98 17.44 8.82
C ALA A 74 -12.11 17.56 7.78
N LYS A 75 -11.83 18.21 6.63
CA LYS A 75 -12.80 18.30 5.53
C LYS A 75 -13.13 16.95 4.91
N LEU A 76 -12.14 16.08 4.73
CA LEU A 76 -12.38 14.74 4.20
C LEU A 76 -13.27 13.92 5.14
N SER A 77 -12.98 13.95 6.44
CA SER A 77 -13.75 13.24 7.46
C SER A 77 -15.21 13.71 7.50
N GLU A 78 -15.44 15.01 7.39
CA GLU A 78 -16.79 15.59 7.31
C GLU A 78 -17.55 15.06 6.08
N ILE A 79 -16.93 15.10 4.90
CA ILE A 79 -17.57 14.75 3.63
C ILE A 79 -17.84 13.25 3.48
N LYS A 80 -16.87 12.40 3.88
CA LYS A 80 -16.95 10.94 3.71
C LYS A 80 -17.41 10.23 5.00
N SER A 81 -17.71 10.98 6.06
CA SER A 81 -18.07 10.44 7.39
C SER A 81 -17.05 9.42 7.94
N ILE A 82 -15.75 9.64 7.66
CA ILE A 82 -14.67 8.74 8.11
C ILE A 82 -14.36 9.03 9.58
N LYS A 83 -14.51 8.01 10.43
CA LYS A 83 -14.14 8.07 11.85
C LYS A 83 -12.68 7.68 12.04
N VAL A 84 -11.81 8.67 11.93
CA VAL A 84 -10.37 8.53 12.19
C VAL A 84 -10.09 8.63 13.69
N TYR A 85 -9.44 7.63 14.27
CA TYR A 85 -9.04 7.64 15.69
C TYR A 85 -7.55 7.93 15.88
N ARG A 86 -6.74 7.77 14.83
CA ARG A 86 -5.30 8.07 14.81
C ARG A 86 -5.00 8.96 13.61
N ASN A 87 -4.31 10.08 13.82
CA ASN A 87 -3.93 10.98 12.74
C ASN A 87 -2.49 10.72 12.26
N GLN A 88 -2.31 9.77 11.34
CA GLN A 88 -1.05 9.56 10.61
C GLN A 88 -1.13 10.20 9.23
N LEU A 89 -0.82 11.51 9.16
CA LEU A 89 -0.90 12.27 7.91
C LEU A 89 0.42 12.34 7.15
N LYS A 90 1.54 11.98 7.81
CA LYS A 90 2.87 12.06 7.22
C LYS A 90 3.52 10.68 7.17
N SER A 91 4.25 10.46 6.09
CA SER A 91 5.08 9.27 5.89
C SER A 91 6.44 9.43 6.56
N ASN A 92 6.89 8.37 7.24
CA ASN A 92 8.25 8.24 7.74
C ASN A 92 9.20 7.60 6.71
N SER A 93 8.66 6.92 5.69
CA SER A 93 9.43 6.27 4.63
C SER A 93 8.84 6.64 3.26
N LYS A 94 9.09 7.88 2.84
CA LYS A 94 8.39 8.48 1.70
C LYS A 94 8.60 7.73 0.39
N GLU A 95 9.81 7.23 0.15
CA GLU A 95 10.11 6.45 -1.05
C GLU A 95 9.36 5.11 -1.05
N HIS A 96 9.32 4.42 0.08
CA HIS A 96 8.58 3.17 0.24
C HIS A 96 7.08 3.36 0.00
N ASP A 97 6.46 4.36 0.64
CA ASP A 97 5.05 4.71 0.44
C ASP A 97 4.73 5.10 -1.02
N MET A 98 5.67 5.75 -1.70
CA MET A 98 5.54 6.09 -3.12
C MET A 98 5.46 4.83 -4.00
N TYR A 99 6.22 3.77 -3.72
CA TYR A 99 6.12 2.50 -4.46
C TYR A 99 4.83 1.75 -4.11
N LEU A 100 4.42 1.77 -2.84
CA LEU A 100 3.17 1.16 -2.39
C LEU A 100 1.94 1.68 -3.14
N ILE A 101 1.93 2.94 -3.56
CA ILE A 101 0.86 3.47 -4.42
C ILE A 101 0.71 2.64 -5.69
N TYR A 102 1.80 2.36 -6.41
CA TYR A 102 1.69 1.58 -7.65
C TYR A 102 1.36 0.11 -7.40
N ILE A 103 1.91 -0.49 -6.34
CA ILE A 103 1.56 -1.85 -5.93
C ILE A 103 0.04 -1.92 -5.67
N ALA A 104 -0.49 -1.02 -4.84
CA ALA A 104 -1.89 -0.95 -4.49
C ALA A 104 -2.79 -0.71 -5.71
N GLU A 105 -2.46 0.25 -6.56
CA GLU A 105 -3.24 0.55 -7.77
C GLU A 105 -3.15 -0.59 -8.82
N SER A 106 -2.05 -1.34 -8.86
CA SER A 106 -1.93 -2.55 -9.70
C SER A 106 -2.82 -3.67 -9.16
N LEU A 107 -2.79 -3.91 -7.84
CA LEU A 107 -3.66 -4.88 -7.18
C LEU A 107 -5.15 -4.55 -7.40
N LYS A 108 -5.56 -3.30 -7.22
CA LYS A 108 -6.96 -2.87 -7.44
C LYS A 108 -7.47 -3.09 -8.87
N ARG A 109 -6.57 -3.22 -9.87
CA ARG A 109 -6.94 -3.53 -11.25
C ARG A 109 -7.12 -5.03 -11.50
N SER A 110 -6.58 -5.89 -10.64
CA SER A 110 -6.80 -7.33 -10.74
C SER A 110 -8.26 -7.66 -10.46
N LYS A 111 -8.85 -8.50 -11.33
CA LYS A 111 -10.21 -9.03 -11.15
C LYS A 111 -10.34 -9.94 -9.93
N SER A 112 -9.22 -10.48 -9.44
CA SER A 112 -9.17 -11.35 -8.26
C SER A 112 -9.24 -10.55 -6.96
N ILE A 113 -8.91 -9.25 -6.98
CA ILE A 113 -8.92 -8.41 -5.78
C ILE A 113 -10.32 -7.82 -5.59
N LYS A 114 -11.06 -8.38 -4.63
CA LYS A 114 -12.41 -7.91 -4.27
C LYS A 114 -12.35 -6.61 -3.46
N ARG A 115 -11.35 -6.49 -2.58
CA ARG A 115 -11.15 -5.29 -1.76
C ARG A 115 -9.67 -5.12 -1.43
N TYR A 116 -9.20 -3.87 -1.45
CA TYR A 116 -7.89 -3.46 -0.99
C TYR A 116 -8.04 -2.39 0.09
N VAL A 117 -7.24 -2.48 1.15
CA VAL A 117 -7.16 -1.50 2.25
C VAL A 117 -5.69 -1.15 2.45
N SER A 118 -5.32 0.13 2.43
CA SER A 118 -3.93 0.54 2.66
C SER A 118 -3.52 0.47 4.13
N GLU A 119 -2.22 0.48 4.42
CA GLU A 119 -1.66 0.64 5.78
C GLU A 119 -2.35 1.79 6.53
N ASN A 120 -2.44 2.98 5.93
CA ASN A 120 -3.00 4.13 6.64
C ASN A 120 -4.49 3.95 6.95
N GLU A 121 -5.24 3.28 6.06
CA GLU A 121 -6.63 2.91 6.35
C GLU A 121 -6.70 1.91 7.51
N LEU A 122 -5.89 0.85 7.50
CA LEU A 122 -5.81 -0.15 8.58
C LEU A 122 -5.52 0.49 9.93
N GLN A 123 -4.54 1.40 9.97
CA GLN A 123 -4.02 2.01 11.20
C GLN A 123 -4.88 3.16 11.74
N CYS A 124 -5.71 3.80 10.89
CA CYS A 124 -6.42 5.03 11.26
C CYS A 124 -7.93 4.88 11.36
N ILE A 125 -8.55 3.87 10.73
CA ILE A 125 -10.01 3.69 10.72
C ILE A 125 -10.42 2.63 11.76
N LYS A 126 -11.25 3.04 12.73
CA LYS A 126 -11.61 2.22 13.91
C LYS A 126 -12.30 0.89 13.59
N SER A 127 -12.97 0.79 12.45
CA SER A 127 -13.59 -0.49 12.05
C SER A 127 -12.56 -1.59 11.78
N PHE A 128 -11.33 -1.24 11.41
CA PHE A 128 -10.27 -2.23 11.17
C PHE A 128 -9.55 -2.66 12.45
N SER A 129 -9.53 -1.85 13.50
CA SER A 129 -8.98 -2.25 14.81
C SER A 129 -9.88 -3.24 15.57
N ASN A 130 -11.15 -3.33 15.19
CA ASN A 130 -12.16 -4.09 15.95
C ASN A 130 -12.56 -5.42 15.30
N SER A 131 -12.08 -5.74 14.10
CA SER A 131 -12.41 -7.00 13.42
C SER A 131 -11.21 -7.95 13.48
N THR A 132 -11.44 -9.21 13.90
CA THR A 132 -10.37 -10.19 14.16
C THR A 132 -9.37 -10.34 13.01
N PRO A 133 -9.79 -10.40 11.72
CA PRO A 133 -8.84 -10.56 10.63
C PRO A 133 -7.96 -9.34 10.38
N THR A 134 -8.50 -8.13 10.57
CA THR A 134 -7.78 -6.89 10.29
C THR A 134 -6.98 -6.41 11.50
N GLN A 135 -7.39 -6.76 12.73
CA GLN A 135 -6.65 -6.45 13.94
C GLN A 135 -5.24 -7.05 13.89
N ARG A 136 -5.10 -8.30 13.47
CA ARG A 136 -3.79 -8.95 13.35
C ARG A 136 -2.89 -8.28 12.30
N LEU A 137 -3.46 -7.73 11.23
CA LEU A 137 -2.72 -6.97 10.23
C LEU A 137 -2.27 -5.61 10.75
N VAL A 138 -3.09 -4.99 11.61
CA VAL A 138 -2.74 -3.75 12.33
C VAL A 138 -1.57 -4.01 13.29
N GLU A 139 -1.63 -5.10 14.07
CA GLU A 139 -0.58 -5.53 14.99
C GLU A 139 0.73 -5.89 14.25
N ALA A 140 0.63 -6.54 13.09
CA ALA A 140 1.77 -6.88 12.24
C ALA A 140 2.34 -5.67 11.47
N HIS A 141 1.73 -4.49 11.58
CA HIS A 141 2.10 -3.29 10.82
C HIS A 141 2.18 -3.52 9.30
N SER A 142 1.24 -4.31 8.76
CA SER A 142 1.24 -4.65 7.34
C SER A 142 1.03 -3.43 6.44
N ASP A 143 1.74 -3.39 5.31
CA ASP A 143 1.66 -2.32 4.31
C ASP A 143 0.28 -2.23 3.63
N GLY A 144 -0.50 -3.32 3.72
CA GLY A 144 -1.89 -3.33 3.25
C GLY A 144 -2.60 -4.67 3.44
N HIS A 145 -3.88 -4.67 3.12
CA HIS A 145 -4.74 -5.85 3.16
C HIS A 145 -5.46 -6.00 1.82
N ALA A 146 -5.50 -7.23 1.30
CA ALA A 146 -6.35 -7.59 0.19
C ALA A 146 -7.29 -8.75 0.55
N LEU A 147 -8.56 -8.62 0.17
CA LEU A 147 -9.50 -9.73 0.09
C LEU A 147 -9.48 -10.27 -1.34
N ILE A 148 -8.98 -11.49 -1.51
CA ILE A 148 -8.82 -12.14 -2.81
C ILE A 148 -9.99 -13.11 -3.02
N LYS A 149 -10.58 -13.09 -4.21
CA LYS A 149 -11.64 -14.00 -4.63
C LYS A 149 -11.14 -14.93 -5.76
N ARG A 150 -11.33 -16.24 -5.56
CA ARG A 150 -11.05 -17.30 -6.55
C ARG A 150 -12.23 -18.24 -6.66
N GLY A 151 -13.02 -18.09 -7.72
CA GLY A 151 -14.27 -18.83 -7.87
C GLY A 151 -15.21 -18.54 -6.70
N LYS A 152 -15.52 -19.57 -5.91
CA LYS A 152 -16.36 -19.47 -4.70
C LYS A 152 -15.58 -19.17 -3.41
N PHE A 153 -14.25 -19.23 -3.46
CA PHE A 153 -13.40 -19.04 -2.28
C PHE A 153 -12.98 -17.58 -2.15
N GLU A 154 -12.96 -17.08 -0.91
CA GLU A 154 -12.40 -15.79 -0.54
C GLU A 154 -11.39 -15.98 0.59
N PHE A 155 -10.27 -15.29 0.52
CA PHE A 155 -9.22 -15.39 1.53
C PHE A 155 -8.49 -14.07 1.74
N ASN A 156 -7.95 -13.89 2.95
CA ASN A 156 -7.24 -12.68 3.35
C ASN A 156 -5.76 -12.78 2.99
N ALA A 157 -5.26 -11.75 2.33
CA ALA A 157 -3.85 -11.57 2.05
C ALA A 157 -3.31 -10.32 2.74
N ALA A 158 -2.19 -10.46 3.42
CA ALA A 158 -1.36 -9.33 3.80
C ALA A 158 -0.56 -8.84 2.58
N ILE A 159 -0.25 -7.55 2.54
CA ILE A 159 0.60 -6.95 1.53
C ILE A 159 1.86 -6.45 2.23
N GLU A 160 3.02 -6.81 1.71
CA GLU A 160 4.31 -6.39 2.25
C GLU A 160 5.22 -5.95 1.11
N TYR A 161 5.94 -4.85 1.31
CA TYR A 161 6.93 -4.37 0.36
C TYR A 161 8.27 -4.09 1.05
N GLU A 162 9.34 -4.70 0.52
CA GLU A 162 10.69 -4.44 1.00
C GLU A 162 11.63 -4.02 -0.14
N ASN A 163 12.22 -2.84 0.04
CA ASN A 163 13.17 -2.22 -0.89
C ASN A 163 14.56 -2.01 -0.26
N SER A 164 14.63 -2.02 1.06
CA SER A 164 15.86 -1.81 1.83
C SER A 164 16.53 -3.14 2.16
N ALA A 165 17.85 -3.17 2.12
CA ALA A 165 18.62 -4.34 2.49
C ALA A 165 18.78 -4.40 4.02
N ASN A 166 17.68 -4.69 4.73
CA ASN A 166 17.70 -4.89 6.18
C ASN A 166 18.36 -6.24 6.53
N GLY A 167 18.78 -6.42 7.79
CA GLY A 167 19.36 -7.69 8.25
C GLY A 167 18.37 -8.86 8.24
N CYS A 168 18.88 -10.08 8.13
CA CYS A 168 18.10 -11.32 8.03
C CYS A 168 17.07 -11.50 9.16
N ALA A 169 17.43 -11.16 10.41
CA ALA A 169 16.58 -11.32 11.60
C ALA A 169 15.19 -10.68 11.44
N LYS A 170 15.09 -9.53 10.74
CA LYS A 170 13.81 -8.86 10.47
C LYS A 170 12.84 -9.78 9.69
N TYR A 171 13.36 -10.55 8.74
CA TYR A 171 12.53 -11.43 7.91
C TYR A 171 12.18 -12.74 8.61
N GLU A 172 13.04 -13.22 9.51
CA GLU A 172 12.72 -14.36 10.38
C GLU A 172 11.51 -14.03 11.26
N ASP A 173 11.56 -12.88 11.95
CA ASP A 173 10.46 -12.37 12.76
C ASP A 173 9.18 -12.17 11.93
N LEU A 174 9.32 -11.62 10.71
CA LEU A 174 8.20 -11.43 9.80
C LEU A 174 7.52 -12.76 9.45
N VAL A 175 8.31 -13.76 9.02
CA VAL A 175 7.78 -15.08 8.65
C VAL A 175 7.13 -15.73 9.86
N PHE A 176 7.82 -15.74 11.00
CA PHE A 176 7.32 -16.30 12.25
C PHE A 176 5.95 -15.71 12.64
N ASN A 177 5.84 -14.38 12.66
CA ASN A 177 4.60 -13.68 13.02
C ASN A 177 3.45 -14.03 12.09
N TYR A 178 3.70 -14.14 10.78
CA TYR A 178 2.66 -14.53 9.83
C TYR A 178 2.24 -15.99 9.94
N TYR A 179 3.16 -16.90 10.29
CA TYR A 179 2.81 -18.29 10.54
C TYR A 179 2.00 -18.49 11.82
N LEU A 180 2.23 -17.68 12.86
CA LEU A 180 1.39 -17.67 14.07
C LEU A 180 -0.02 -17.07 13.83
N ASN A 181 -0.17 -16.22 12.81
CA ASN A 181 -1.44 -15.56 12.51
C ASN A 181 -2.35 -16.42 11.63
N SER A 182 -3.35 -17.07 12.22
CA SER A 182 -4.33 -17.89 11.49
C SER A 182 -5.32 -17.09 10.63
N SER A 183 -5.45 -15.77 10.85
CA SER A 183 -6.41 -14.93 10.11
C SER A 183 -5.89 -14.49 8.74
N THR A 184 -4.57 -14.51 8.55
CA THR A 184 -3.92 -14.22 7.27
C THR A 184 -3.59 -15.53 6.57
N SER A 185 -4.27 -15.76 5.43
CA SER A 185 -4.09 -16.99 4.65
C SER A 185 -2.77 -16.97 3.89
N ILE A 186 -2.43 -15.84 3.29
CA ILE A 186 -1.18 -15.65 2.54
C ILE A 186 -0.61 -14.24 2.75
N VAL A 187 0.65 -14.07 2.38
CA VAL A 187 1.35 -12.79 2.29
C VAL A 187 1.75 -12.58 0.84
N LEU A 188 1.26 -11.51 0.21
CA LEU A 188 1.73 -11.03 -1.08
C LEU A 188 2.93 -10.11 -0.83
N PHE A 189 4.12 -10.67 -1.01
CA PHE A 189 5.37 -9.98 -0.69
C PHE A 189 6.01 -9.44 -1.97
N PHE A 190 6.33 -8.16 -1.99
CA PHE A 190 6.96 -7.46 -3.11
C PHE A 190 8.39 -7.10 -2.72
N THR A 191 9.35 -7.44 -3.57
CA THR A 191 10.74 -7.00 -3.36
C THR A 191 11.51 -6.94 -4.67
N LYS A 192 12.53 -6.08 -4.75
CA LYS A 192 13.49 -6.10 -5.86
C LYS A 192 14.67 -7.04 -5.63
N HIS A 193 14.81 -7.55 -4.40
CA HIS A 193 16.00 -8.25 -3.95
C HIS A 193 15.78 -9.76 -3.97
N GLU A 194 16.40 -10.44 -4.93
CA GLU A 194 16.28 -11.90 -5.05
C GLU A 194 16.78 -12.64 -3.80
N TRP A 195 17.77 -12.07 -3.09
CA TRP A 195 18.27 -12.66 -1.85
C TRP A 195 17.21 -12.67 -0.73
N ILE A 196 16.29 -11.68 -0.67
CA ILE A 196 15.20 -11.67 0.32
C ILE A 196 14.22 -12.79 0.01
N LYS A 197 13.88 -12.96 -1.28
CA LYS A 197 13.04 -14.07 -1.73
C LYS A 197 13.64 -15.43 -1.36
N ASN A 198 14.91 -15.63 -1.68
CA ASN A 198 15.62 -16.87 -1.37
C ASN A 198 15.71 -17.10 0.14
N PHE A 199 15.92 -16.05 0.91
CA PHE A 199 15.95 -16.11 2.37
C PHE A 199 14.60 -16.56 2.94
N ILE A 200 13.49 -15.88 2.57
CA ILE A 200 12.15 -16.22 3.05
C ILE A 200 11.80 -17.66 2.66
N PHE A 201 12.06 -18.08 1.42
CA PHE A 201 11.80 -19.45 0.99
C PHE A 201 12.61 -20.48 1.78
N LYS A 202 13.90 -20.21 2.00
CA LYS A 202 14.76 -21.10 2.80
C LYS A 202 14.24 -21.21 4.23
N PHE A 203 13.94 -20.09 4.88
CA PHE A 203 13.44 -20.07 6.25
C PHE A 203 12.09 -20.81 6.36
N GLU A 204 11.16 -20.54 5.43
CA GLU A 204 9.90 -21.27 5.33
C GLU A 204 10.12 -22.78 5.15
N GLN A 205 11.12 -23.18 4.36
CA GLN A 205 11.46 -24.58 4.10
C GLN A 205 12.14 -25.27 5.29
N GLU A 206 12.87 -24.53 6.13
CA GLU A 206 13.54 -25.08 7.31
C GLU A 206 12.60 -25.21 8.52
N HIS A 207 11.70 -24.25 8.71
CA HIS A 207 10.86 -24.16 9.92
C HIS A 207 9.41 -24.57 9.72
N TYR A 208 8.92 -24.58 8.48
CA TYR A 208 7.50 -24.78 8.19
C TYR A 208 7.27 -25.80 7.07
N THR A 209 8.19 -26.73 6.84
CA THR A 209 8.24 -27.73 5.75
C THR A 209 6.87 -28.29 5.35
N ASP A 210 6.13 -28.81 6.32
CA ASP A 210 4.86 -29.52 6.10
C ASP A 210 3.65 -28.58 6.04
N ALA A 211 3.81 -27.32 6.45
CA ALA A 211 2.76 -26.32 6.38
C ALA A 211 2.49 -25.86 4.93
N THR A 212 1.29 -25.32 4.71
CA THR A 212 1.00 -24.61 3.46
C THR A 212 1.87 -23.35 3.38
N PRO A 213 2.54 -23.07 2.24
CA PRO A 213 3.32 -21.83 2.09
C PRO A 213 2.44 -20.60 2.28
N LYS A 214 2.88 -19.67 3.12
CA LYS A 214 2.17 -18.40 3.32
C LYS A 214 2.72 -17.31 2.43
N PHE A 215 4.02 -17.30 2.15
CA PHE A 215 4.64 -16.24 1.37
C PHE A 215 4.56 -16.54 -0.14
N TYR A 216 3.94 -15.60 -0.85
CA TYR A 216 3.87 -15.55 -2.30
C TYR A 216 4.59 -14.28 -2.74
N ILE A 217 5.73 -14.45 -3.41
CA ILE A 217 6.69 -13.37 -3.67
C ILE A 217 6.62 -12.95 -5.13
N HIS A 218 6.55 -11.64 -5.37
CA HIS A 218 6.67 -11.01 -6.67
C HIS A 218 7.92 -10.12 -6.70
N SER A 219 8.81 -10.38 -7.65
CA SER A 219 9.98 -9.55 -7.87
C SER A 219 9.56 -8.27 -8.60
N VAL A 220 9.69 -7.11 -7.95
CA VAL A 220 9.44 -5.82 -8.60
C VAL A 220 10.67 -5.39 -9.38
N GLU A 221 10.46 -4.96 -10.62
CA GLU A 221 11.52 -4.35 -11.42
C GLU A 221 11.89 -2.98 -10.83
N ASN A 222 13.10 -2.48 -11.13
CA ASN A 222 13.59 -1.18 -10.67
C ASN A 222 12.79 0.03 -11.22
N GLU A 223 11.76 -0.21 -12.04
CA GLU A 223 10.96 0.83 -12.65
C GLU A 223 9.82 1.27 -11.73
N PHE A 224 9.82 2.56 -11.39
CA PHE A 224 8.76 3.20 -10.63
C PHE A 224 7.48 3.33 -11.50
N GLY A 225 6.56 2.37 -11.39
CA GLY A 225 5.35 2.35 -12.22
C GLY A 225 4.37 1.20 -11.93
N MET A 226 3.31 1.13 -12.74
CA MET A 226 2.28 0.08 -12.66
C MET A 226 2.85 -1.30 -13.01
N ILE A 227 2.45 -2.32 -12.25
CA ILE A 227 2.82 -3.71 -12.49
C ILE A 227 1.81 -4.31 -13.47
N LYS A 228 2.29 -4.81 -14.61
CA LYS A 228 1.43 -5.37 -15.66
C LYS A 228 0.90 -6.76 -15.31
N ASN A 229 1.77 -7.64 -14.81
CA ASN A 229 1.45 -9.04 -14.54
C ASN A 229 1.72 -9.35 -13.06
N LEU A 230 0.67 -9.58 -12.29
CA LEU A 230 0.75 -9.88 -10.86
C LEU A 230 0.84 -11.40 -10.65
N THR A 231 2.01 -11.96 -10.96
CA THR A 231 2.34 -13.37 -10.72
C THR A 231 3.27 -13.49 -9.52
N PHE A 232 2.86 -14.28 -8.53
CA PHE A 232 3.63 -14.52 -7.33
C PHE A 232 4.00 -15.99 -7.24
N GLN A 233 5.21 -16.28 -6.76
CA GLN A 233 5.68 -17.64 -6.56
C GLN A 233 5.86 -17.92 -5.08
N ASN A 234 5.57 -19.14 -4.63
CA ASN A 234 5.89 -19.60 -3.27
C ASN A 234 7.10 -20.54 -3.25
N ARG A 235 7.56 -20.93 -2.05
CA ARG A 235 8.72 -21.82 -1.88
C ARG A 235 8.59 -23.20 -2.56
N LYS A 236 7.35 -23.66 -2.84
CA LYS A 236 7.07 -24.92 -3.55
C LYS A 236 7.03 -24.74 -5.07
N GLY A 237 7.39 -23.56 -5.59
CA GLY A 237 7.35 -23.23 -7.01
C GLY A 237 5.94 -22.98 -7.56
N GLN A 238 4.91 -22.93 -6.71
CA GLN A 238 3.52 -22.73 -7.14
C GLN A 238 3.27 -21.25 -7.43
N ASN A 239 2.56 -20.98 -8.52
CA ASN A 239 2.27 -19.62 -8.97
C ASN A 239 0.83 -19.19 -8.61
N LEU A 240 0.69 -17.95 -8.13
CA LEU A 240 -0.57 -17.25 -7.93
C LEU A 240 -0.66 -16.07 -8.90
N ASN A 241 -1.59 -16.13 -9.85
CA ASN A 241 -1.76 -15.11 -10.91
C ASN A 241 -2.99 -14.23 -10.67
N LEU A 242 -2.83 -13.04 -10.07
CA LEU A 242 -3.96 -12.18 -9.69
C LEU A 242 -4.62 -11.50 -10.89
#